data_AF-A0A1C7NB35-F1
#
_entry.id   AF-A0A1C7NB35-F1
#
_cell.length_a   1.000
_cell.length_b   1.000
_cell.length_c   1.000
_cell.angle_alpha   90.00
_cell.angle_beta   90.00
_cell.angle_gamma   90.00
#
_symmetry.space_group_name_H-M   'P 1'
#
loop_
_entity.id
_entity.type
_entity.pdbx_description
1 polymer ?
#
loop_
_entity_poly.entity_id
_entity_poly.type
_entity_poly.pdbx_seq_one_letter_code
_entity_poly.pdbx_strand_id
1 'polypeptide(L)'
;MSTNQSPDKARALRAEKQVERLERELEALRSRTKKVGTPTGSPVLRDSDRLNFQLQEQVKDLKHQLKHQHSEHSKLQDTLTTRTNEYEEKLKRMREIFGQASRNIDQYRATIASKNTEIEKLKAEFEECQVREHTYKSLSETHQLTNDKLNTQLTNEKAFYGSEIKQLEVRNRQLEGQLTQIKTDYEQYKKRAQSLLNKEQTDQSSSQLNELQELVEELQNQKMKYISEQQSTAENQRLLEHDLRKALDRIRELEKEHELSKKEFELNKQSVQDAFLVEKRSLESKLQSMAVTLDQKELELDGLKSKHSMQMQQFVPDEHKKEEEEDLTDQLVQLKFRLHELEESRELLQQQLKEKENEIEKLLVSTPSSPPPTDEDNPLPSSSSSSVTDTKKEDVYASMSSLLSPLVSRQMPDERLGLEKQVQRLSQMLHESEENVSALRNQEKILKDELRKMDAVEKRQDMNNEYLKNVLIKFLMSDNKQTLVPILSKLLYLDEAETNQLMANCI
;
A
#
# COMPACT_ATOMS: atom_id res chain seq x y z
N MET A 1 41.68 85.87 -79.20
CA MET A 1 42.18 86.60 -80.38
C MET A 1 43.29 87.54 -79.95
N SER A 2 44.51 87.40 -80.49
CA SER A 2 45.55 88.44 -80.43
C SER A 2 46.54 88.22 -81.58
N THR A 3 46.57 89.12 -82.56
CA THR A 3 47.48 89.03 -83.71
C THR A 3 48.84 89.61 -83.36
N ASN A 4 49.70 88.81 -82.73
CA ASN A 4 51.09 89.18 -82.45
C ASN A 4 51.91 89.22 -83.76
N GLN A 5 51.77 90.31 -84.51
CA GLN A 5 52.66 90.60 -85.64
C GLN A 5 54.01 91.05 -85.08
N SER A 6 55.07 90.26 -85.30
CA SER A 6 56.42 90.62 -84.86
C SER A 6 56.80 92.03 -85.34
N PRO A 7 57.49 92.85 -84.51
CA PRO A 7 58.02 94.15 -84.93
C PRO A 7 58.93 94.05 -86.16
N ASP A 8 59.54 92.90 -86.43
CA ASP A 8 60.36 92.67 -87.62
C ASP A 8 59.52 92.68 -88.91
N LYS A 9 58.29 92.18 -88.88
CA LYS A 9 57.36 92.30 -90.02
C LYS A 9 57.01 93.76 -90.28
N ALA A 10 56.75 94.55 -89.23
CA ALA A 10 56.50 95.98 -89.35
C ALA A 10 57.73 96.78 -89.83
N ARG A 11 58.95 96.34 -89.48
CA ARG A 11 60.21 96.92 -89.97
C ARG A 11 60.47 96.55 -91.44
N ALA A 12 60.24 95.31 -91.84
CA ALA A 12 60.36 94.85 -93.23
C ALA A 12 59.41 95.60 -94.17
N LEU A 13 58.12 95.73 -93.79
CA LEU A 13 57.10 96.41 -94.60
C LEU A 13 57.35 97.94 -94.74
N ARG A 14 58.16 98.54 -93.85
CA ARG A 14 58.69 99.91 -94.03
C ARG A 14 59.84 99.95 -95.03
N ALA A 15 60.79 99.01 -94.95
CA ALA A 15 61.90 98.92 -95.88
C ALA A 15 61.42 98.66 -97.32
N GLU A 16 60.45 97.77 -97.49
CA GLU A 16 59.82 97.45 -98.78
C GLU A 16 59.16 98.69 -99.42
N LYS A 17 58.37 99.45 -98.67
CA LYS A 17 57.81 100.74 -99.13
C LYS A 17 58.88 101.81 -99.43
N GLN A 18 60.04 101.74 -98.77
CA GLN A 18 61.13 102.66 -99.02
C GLN A 18 61.91 102.29 -100.30
N VAL A 19 62.04 101.00 -100.61
CA VAL A 19 62.55 100.52 -101.91
C VAL A 19 61.58 100.88 -103.03
N GLU A 20 60.28 100.59 -102.89
CA GLU A 20 59.25 100.92 -103.89
C GLU A 20 59.16 102.43 -104.18
N ARG A 21 59.48 103.28 -103.19
CA ARG A 21 59.64 104.73 -103.40
C ARG A 21 60.88 105.07 -104.23
N LEU A 22 62.04 104.48 -103.91
CA LEU A 22 63.29 104.71 -104.63
C LEU A 22 63.22 104.18 -106.07
N GLU A 23 62.50 103.09 -106.32
CA GLU A 23 62.24 102.58 -107.67
C GLU A 23 61.39 103.57 -108.49
N ARG A 24 60.35 104.19 -107.91
CA ARG A 24 59.61 105.27 -108.57
C ARG A 24 60.48 106.51 -108.84
N GLU A 25 61.37 106.88 -107.92
CA GLU A 25 62.30 108.00 -108.12
C GLU A 25 63.35 107.67 -109.22
N LEU A 26 63.82 106.43 -109.32
CA LEU A 26 64.70 105.97 -110.41
C LEU A 26 63.98 105.90 -111.78
N GLU A 27 62.73 105.47 -111.84
CA GLU A 27 61.97 105.46 -113.09
C GLU A 27 61.56 106.89 -113.54
N ALA A 28 61.38 107.82 -112.58
CA ALA A 28 61.28 109.26 -112.86
C ALA A 28 62.59 109.85 -113.43
N LEU A 29 63.75 109.38 -112.97
CA LEU A 29 65.06 109.77 -113.52
C LEU A 29 65.32 109.16 -114.91
N ARG A 30 64.91 107.90 -115.15
CA ARG A 30 64.95 107.26 -116.48
C ARG A 30 64.04 107.95 -117.48
N SER A 31 62.81 108.29 -117.09
CA SER A 31 61.89 109.01 -117.97
C SER A 31 62.35 110.46 -118.26
N ARG A 32 63.05 111.12 -117.33
CA ARG A 32 63.74 112.40 -117.59
C ARG A 32 64.94 112.29 -118.55
N THR A 33 65.67 111.17 -118.55
CA THR A 33 66.88 110.99 -119.38
C THR A 33 66.58 110.41 -120.78
N LYS A 34 65.33 110.07 -121.10
CA LYS A 34 64.92 109.45 -122.38
C LYS A 34 64.40 110.45 -123.43
N LYS A 35 64.78 111.73 -123.37
CA LYS A 35 64.51 112.76 -124.40
C LYS A 35 65.76 113.62 -124.65
N VAL A 36 65.88 114.09 -125.89
CA VAL A 36 67.06 114.75 -126.50
C VAL A 36 68.20 113.76 -126.77
N GLY A 37 68.60 113.59 -128.05
CA GLY A 37 69.55 112.54 -128.45
C GLY A 37 69.84 112.44 -129.95
N THR A 38 69.95 113.58 -130.65
CA THR A 38 70.39 113.66 -132.06
C THR A 38 71.41 114.81 -132.21
N PRO A 39 72.41 114.71 -133.10
CA PRO A 39 73.64 114.03 -132.68
C PRO A 39 74.92 114.85 -132.94
N THR A 40 75.98 114.56 -132.18
CA THR A 40 77.40 114.64 -132.61
C THR A 40 78.28 113.95 -131.57
N GLY A 41 79.42 113.39 -131.97
CA GLY A 41 80.20 112.45 -131.15
C GLY A 41 81.53 113.00 -130.61
N SER A 42 81.99 112.44 -129.48
CA SER A 42 83.37 112.52 -128.99
C SER A 42 83.65 111.39 -127.97
N PRO A 43 84.93 110.99 -127.76
CA PRO A 43 85.27 109.64 -127.26
C PRO A 43 85.06 109.37 -125.77
N VAL A 44 84.44 110.27 -125.00
CA VAL A 44 84.23 110.15 -123.54
C VAL A 44 83.26 109.01 -123.17
N LEU A 45 82.41 108.57 -124.12
CA LEU A 45 81.47 107.46 -123.91
C LEU A 45 82.16 106.15 -123.47
N ARG A 46 83.34 105.81 -124.01
CA ARG A 46 83.98 104.51 -123.72
C ARG A 46 84.36 104.31 -122.26
N ASP A 47 84.81 105.36 -121.57
CA ASP A 47 85.13 105.26 -120.13
C ASP A 47 83.86 105.32 -119.26
N SER A 48 82.82 106.03 -119.71
CA SER A 48 81.49 105.97 -119.10
C SER A 48 80.91 104.54 -119.18
N ASP A 49 80.96 103.92 -120.36
CA ASP A 49 80.50 102.55 -120.61
C ASP A 49 81.32 101.52 -119.80
N ARG A 50 82.64 101.73 -119.68
CA ARG A 50 83.53 100.89 -118.87
C ARG A 50 83.23 101.01 -117.38
N LEU A 51 83.02 102.22 -116.87
CA LEU A 51 82.63 102.47 -115.47
C LEU A 51 81.23 101.90 -115.18
N ASN A 52 80.30 102.06 -116.12
CA ASN A 52 78.94 101.51 -116.05
C ASN A 52 78.97 99.97 -116.05
N PHE A 53 79.83 99.33 -116.86
CA PHE A 53 80.07 97.89 -116.81
C PHE A 53 80.65 97.45 -115.45
N GLN A 54 81.65 98.15 -114.92
CA GLN A 54 82.18 97.86 -113.58
C GLN A 54 81.12 98.01 -112.48
N LEU A 55 80.27 99.04 -112.57
CA LEU A 55 79.18 99.27 -111.62
C LEU A 55 78.06 98.22 -111.76
N GLN A 56 77.77 97.75 -112.97
CA GLN A 56 76.83 96.66 -113.21
C GLN A 56 77.36 95.33 -112.66
N GLU A 57 78.64 95.03 -112.82
CA GLU A 57 79.26 93.82 -112.27
C GLU A 57 79.32 93.89 -110.73
N GLN A 58 79.64 95.06 -110.14
CA GLN A 58 79.53 95.27 -108.68
C GLN A 58 78.09 95.11 -108.16
N VAL A 59 77.07 95.67 -108.85
CA VAL A 59 75.66 95.49 -108.48
C VAL A 59 75.22 94.04 -108.62
N LYS A 60 75.74 93.32 -109.62
CA LYS A 60 75.52 91.88 -109.82
C LYS A 60 76.18 91.06 -108.72
N ASP A 61 77.40 91.37 -108.31
CA ASP A 61 78.08 90.69 -107.19
C ASP A 61 77.38 90.96 -105.85
N LEU A 62 77.02 92.22 -105.57
CA LEU A 62 76.20 92.58 -104.40
C LEU A 62 74.84 91.86 -104.42
N LYS A 63 74.22 91.68 -105.61
CA LYS A 63 72.97 90.91 -105.76
C LYS A 63 73.18 89.41 -105.52
N HIS A 64 74.31 88.83 -105.92
CA HIS A 64 74.67 87.45 -105.57
C HIS A 64 74.94 87.31 -104.07
N GLN A 65 75.66 88.25 -103.46
CA GLN A 65 75.95 88.27 -102.02
C GLN A 65 74.67 88.43 -101.19
N LEU A 66 73.77 89.33 -101.58
CA LEU A 66 72.45 89.49 -100.95
C LEU A 66 71.60 88.22 -101.10
N LYS A 67 71.56 87.60 -102.29
CA LYS A 67 70.85 86.34 -102.52
C LYS A 67 71.44 85.20 -101.68
N HIS A 68 72.75 85.13 -101.54
CA HIS A 68 73.44 84.14 -100.70
C HIS A 68 73.12 84.38 -99.22
N GLN A 69 73.28 85.59 -98.69
CA GLN A 69 72.92 85.93 -97.31
C GLN A 69 71.43 85.67 -97.02
N HIS A 70 70.54 85.95 -97.97
CA HIS A 70 69.11 85.61 -97.84
C HIS A 70 68.88 84.09 -97.80
N SER A 71 69.61 83.30 -98.60
CA SER A 71 69.54 81.84 -98.52
C SER A 71 70.11 81.28 -97.22
N GLU A 72 71.18 81.85 -96.66
CA GLU A 72 71.69 81.45 -95.35
C GLU A 72 70.74 81.88 -94.23
N HIS A 73 70.14 83.07 -94.31
CA HIS A 73 69.10 83.49 -93.35
C HIS A 73 67.88 82.55 -93.40
N SER A 74 67.44 82.12 -94.59
CA SER A 74 66.38 81.11 -94.71
C SER A 74 66.78 79.82 -94.00
N LYS A 75 67.93 79.22 -94.36
CA LYS A 75 68.42 77.98 -93.71
C LYS A 75 68.52 78.10 -92.19
N LEU A 76 68.98 79.25 -91.68
CA LEU A 76 69.08 79.51 -90.23
C LEU A 76 67.71 79.66 -89.58
N GLN A 77 66.75 80.30 -90.25
CA GLN A 77 65.36 80.43 -89.82
C GLN A 77 64.62 79.07 -89.85
N ASP A 78 64.87 78.26 -90.87
CA ASP A 78 64.35 76.89 -91.01
C ASP A 78 64.94 76.01 -89.90
N THR A 79 66.25 76.09 -89.66
CA THR A 79 66.93 75.38 -88.55
C THR A 79 66.41 75.82 -87.18
N LEU A 80 66.17 77.13 -86.99
CA LEU A 80 65.66 77.69 -85.74
C LEU A 80 64.21 77.25 -85.48
N THR A 81 63.35 77.26 -86.51
CA THR A 81 61.95 76.82 -86.38
C THR A 81 61.86 75.30 -86.16
N THR A 82 62.64 74.47 -86.87
CA THR A 82 62.73 73.02 -86.57
C THR A 82 63.17 72.77 -85.13
N ARG A 83 64.24 73.43 -84.64
CA ARG A 83 64.67 73.31 -83.24
C ARG A 83 63.61 73.79 -82.25
N THR A 84 62.87 74.85 -82.57
CA THR A 84 61.80 75.38 -81.71
C THR A 84 60.67 74.36 -81.59
N ASN A 85 60.22 73.80 -82.72
CA ASN A 85 59.20 72.75 -82.76
C ASN A 85 59.65 71.49 -81.98
N GLU A 86 60.91 71.07 -82.13
CA GLU A 86 61.48 69.98 -81.32
C GLU A 86 61.41 70.27 -79.82
N TYR A 87 61.71 71.49 -79.38
CA TYR A 87 61.63 71.86 -77.97
C TYR A 87 60.18 71.93 -77.47
N GLU A 88 59.24 72.43 -78.27
CA GLU A 88 57.81 72.40 -77.95
C GLU A 88 57.27 70.96 -77.83
N GLU A 89 57.69 70.05 -78.72
CA GLU A 89 57.39 68.63 -78.61
C GLU A 89 58.00 68.00 -77.35
N LYS A 90 59.28 68.26 -77.05
CA LYS A 90 59.95 67.77 -75.83
C LYS A 90 59.22 68.28 -74.58
N LEU A 91 58.79 69.55 -74.56
CA LEU A 91 57.97 70.13 -73.49
C LEU A 91 56.57 69.50 -73.41
N LYS A 92 55.94 69.17 -74.54
CA LYS A 92 54.65 68.45 -74.57
C LYS A 92 54.80 67.05 -73.96
N ARG A 93 55.78 66.26 -74.43
CA ARG A 93 56.06 64.90 -73.91
C ARG A 93 56.40 64.92 -72.41
N MET A 94 57.19 65.90 -71.95
CA MET A 94 57.45 66.07 -70.51
C MET A 94 56.18 66.41 -69.72
N ARG A 95 55.31 67.31 -70.20
CA ARG A 95 54.02 67.60 -69.55
C ARG A 95 53.10 66.37 -69.49
N GLU A 96 53.11 65.52 -70.52
CA GLU A 96 52.37 64.26 -70.55
C GLU A 96 52.91 63.26 -69.53
N ILE A 97 54.24 63.09 -69.44
CA ILE A 97 54.91 62.24 -68.43
C ILE A 97 54.64 62.74 -67.01
N PHE A 98 54.81 64.04 -66.73
CA PHE A 98 54.51 64.60 -65.40
C PHE A 98 53.01 64.49 -65.07
N GLY A 99 52.13 64.70 -66.05
CA GLY A 99 50.68 64.54 -65.88
C GLY A 99 50.24 63.08 -65.65
N GLN A 100 51.01 62.10 -66.12
CA GLN A 100 50.82 60.68 -65.79
C GLN A 100 51.40 60.35 -64.41
N ALA A 101 52.61 60.83 -64.11
CA ALA A 101 53.25 60.62 -62.80
C ALA A 101 52.41 61.18 -61.65
N SER A 102 51.84 62.39 -61.78
CA SER A 102 50.92 62.95 -60.79
C SER A 102 49.68 62.08 -60.60
N ARG A 103 49.04 61.62 -61.70
CA ARG A 103 47.89 60.69 -61.63
C ARG A 103 48.23 59.38 -60.91
N ASN A 104 49.41 58.80 -61.18
CA ASN A 104 49.87 57.59 -60.50
C ASN A 104 50.12 57.86 -59.00
N ILE A 105 50.71 59.00 -58.64
CA ILE A 105 50.93 59.41 -57.24
C ILE A 105 49.58 59.57 -56.50
N ASP A 106 48.59 60.20 -57.13
CA ASP A 106 47.26 60.39 -56.53
C ASP A 106 46.47 59.07 -56.44
N GLN A 107 46.65 58.15 -57.39
CA GLN A 107 46.17 56.77 -57.26
C GLN A 107 46.83 56.04 -56.09
N TYR A 108 48.16 56.08 -55.95
CA TYR A 108 48.84 55.46 -54.81
C TYR A 108 48.41 56.08 -53.47
N ARG A 109 48.20 57.40 -53.40
CA ARG A 109 47.63 58.08 -52.22
C ARG A 109 46.24 57.54 -51.88
N ALA A 110 45.36 57.37 -52.86
CA ALA A 110 44.03 56.80 -52.66
C ALA A 110 44.09 55.33 -52.21
N THR A 111 44.99 54.52 -52.78
CA THR A 111 45.21 53.13 -52.34
C THR A 111 45.75 53.05 -50.91
N ILE A 112 46.70 53.91 -50.54
CA ILE A 112 47.24 53.99 -49.17
C ILE A 112 46.15 54.42 -48.18
N ALA A 113 45.35 55.45 -48.51
CA ALA A 113 44.24 55.88 -47.67
C ALA A 113 43.21 54.74 -47.47
N SER A 114 42.83 54.05 -48.54
CA SER A 114 41.94 52.88 -48.48
C SER A 114 42.51 51.78 -47.56
N LYS A 115 43.78 51.40 -47.77
CA LYS A 115 44.45 50.37 -46.95
C LYS A 115 44.65 50.77 -45.50
N ASN A 116 44.82 52.06 -45.19
CA ASN A 116 44.83 52.53 -43.81
C ASN A 116 43.46 52.31 -43.14
N THR A 117 42.35 52.66 -43.80
CA THR A 117 41.00 52.41 -43.25
C THR A 117 40.66 50.92 -43.14
N GLU A 118 41.27 50.07 -43.97
CA GLU A 118 41.16 48.61 -43.88
C GLU A 118 41.92 48.08 -42.66
N ILE A 119 43.15 48.57 -42.43
CA ILE A 119 43.97 48.25 -41.24
C ILE A 119 43.29 48.73 -39.95
N GLU A 120 42.65 49.90 -39.96
CA GLU A 120 41.89 50.44 -38.81
C GLU A 120 40.69 49.56 -38.45
N LYS A 121 39.94 49.06 -39.45
CA LYS A 121 38.84 48.11 -39.24
C LYS A 121 39.35 46.77 -38.69
N LEU A 122 40.37 46.19 -39.31
CA LEU A 122 40.95 44.92 -38.87
C LEU A 122 41.52 44.99 -37.44
N LYS A 123 42.03 46.15 -37.01
CA LYS A 123 42.42 46.40 -35.62
C LYS A 123 41.21 46.40 -34.68
N ALA A 124 40.16 47.14 -35.01
CA ALA A 124 38.94 47.17 -34.20
C ALA A 124 38.28 45.78 -34.09
N GLU A 125 38.23 45.02 -35.18
CA GLU A 125 37.73 43.65 -35.22
C GLU A 125 38.62 42.71 -34.36
N PHE A 126 39.95 42.89 -34.38
CA PHE A 126 40.89 42.13 -33.55
C PHE A 126 40.74 42.45 -32.05
N GLU A 127 40.62 43.74 -31.70
CA GLU A 127 40.38 44.20 -30.33
C GLU A 127 39.04 43.67 -29.79
N GLU A 128 37.98 43.70 -30.60
CA GLU A 128 36.68 43.12 -30.22
C GLU A 128 36.75 41.60 -30.07
N CYS A 129 37.50 40.90 -30.93
CA CYS A 129 37.76 39.47 -30.79
C CYS A 129 38.53 39.14 -29.49
N GLN A 130 39.54 39.92 -29.14
CA GLN A 130 40.31 39.75 -27.90
C GLN A 130 39.45 39.99 -26.65
N VAL A 131 38.56 40.99 -26.68
CA VAL A 131 37.58 41.22 -25.60
C VAL A 131 36.60 40.05 -25.49
N ARG A 132 36.10 39.52 -26.62
CA ARG A 132 35.23 38.32 -26.64
C ARG A 132 35.96 37.07 -26.12
N GLU A 133 37.23 36.87 -26.47
CA GLU A 133 38.04 35.77 -25.93
C GLU A 133 38.17 35.87 -24.40
N HIS A 134 38.48 37.08 -23.89
CA HIS A 134 38.61 37.31 -22.44
C HIS A 134 37.29 37.07 -21.68
N THR A 135 36.14 37.47 -22.24
CA THR A 135 34.84 37.21 -21.58
C THR A 135 34.47 35.74 -21.62
N TYR A 136 34.70 35.03 -22.73
CA TYR A 136 34.50 33.57 -22.78
C TYR A 136 35.42 32.81 -21.82
N LYS A 137 36.69 33.24 -21.68
CA LYS A 137 37.63 32.65 -20.73
C LYS A 137 37.17 32.83 -19.28
N SER A 138 36.79 34.04 -18.89
CA SER A 138 36.27 34.31 -17.54
C SER A 138 34.95 33.57 -17.26
N LEU A 139 34.09 33.42 -18.27
CA LEU A 139 32.88 32.60 -18.18
C LEU A 139 33.22 31.11 -18.00
N SER A 140 34.21 30.59 -18.72
CA SER A 140 34.70 29.21 -18.55
C SER A 140 35.28 28.97 -17.15
N GLU A 141 36.08 29.90 -16.63
CA GLU A 141 36.65 29.84 -15.27
C GLU A 141 35.55 29.85 -14.19
N THR A 142 34.50 30.66 -14.35
CA THR A 142 33.37 30.69 -13.40
C THR A 142 32.47 29.45 -13.50
N HIS A 143 32.27 28.88 -14.70
CA HIS A 143 31.62 27.58 -14.86
C HIS A 143 32.42 26.43 -14.25
N GLN A 144 33.74 26.40 -14.43
CA GLN A 144 34.62 25.40 -13.81
C GLN A 144 34.51 25.45 -12.28
N LEU A 145 34.65 26.64 -11.69
CA LEU A 145 34.53 26.86 -10.24
C LEU A 145 33.12 26.52 -9.71
N THR A 146 32.09 26.59 -10.55
CA THR A 146 30.72 26.15 -10.20
C THR A 146 30.58 24.63 -10.26
N ASN A 147 31.15 23.97 -11.28
CA ASN A 147 31.20 22.51 -11.36
C ASN A 147 31.98 21.91 -10.19
N ASP A 148 33.09 22.51 -9.77
CA ASP A 148 33.89 22.03 -8.63
C ASP A 148 33.12 22.16 -7.29
N LYS A 149 32.30 23.21 -7.14
CA LYS A 149 31.37 23.33 -6.00
C LYS A 149 30.27 22.26 -6.03
N LEU A 150 29.65 22.03 -7.18
CA LEU A 150 28.62 20.98 -7.33
C LEU A 150 29.20 19.58 -7.10
N ASN A 151 30.41 19.30 -7.61
CA ASN A 151 31.11 18.03 -7.41
C ASN A 151 31.46 17.80 -5.93
N THR A 152 31.90 18.83 -5.20
CA THR A 152 32.17 18.71 -3.76
C THR A 152 30.89 18.55 -2.94
N GLN A 153 29.80 19.25 -3.28
CA GLN A 153 28.48 19.03 -2.68
C GLN A 153 27.96 17.60 -2.91
N LEU A 154 27.95 17.12 -4.15
CA LEU A 154 27.54 15.77 -4.52
C LEU A 154 28.41 14.69 -3.83
N THR A 155 29.70 14.94 -3.67
CA THR A 155 30.61 14.03 -2.93
C THR A 155 30.26 13.98 -1.44
N ASN A 156 29.95 15.13 -0.83
CA ASN A 156 29.54 15.22 0.57
C ASN A 156 28.18 14.55 0.81
N GLU A 157 27.19 14.77 -0.06
CA GLU A 157 25.88 14.11 0.02
C GLU A 157 26.01 12.59 -0.16
N LYS A 158 26.81 12.14 -1.13
CA LYS A 158 27.09 10.71 -1.34
C LYS A 158 27.79 10.08 -0.13
N ALA A 159 28.65 10.81 0.56
CA ALA A 159 29.25 10.37 1.82
C ALA A 159 28.24 10.34 2.98
N PHE A 160 27.37 11.35 3.07
CA PHE A 160 26.30 11.44 4.07
C PHE A 160 25.30 10.28 3.93
N TYR A 161 24.63 10.15 2.79
CA TYR A 161 23.68 9.05 2.53
C TYR A 161 24.36 7.68 2.57
N GLY A 162 25.61 7.58 2.10
CA GLY A 162 26.44 6.37 2.22
C GLY A 162 26.83 6.01 3.66
N SER A 163 26.65 6.92 4.63
CA SER A 163 26.78 6.65 6.06
C SER A 163 25.42 6.34 6.71
N GLU A 164 24.35 7.02 6.29
CA GLU A 164 22.98 6.79 6.75
C GLU A 164 22.48 5.39 6.38
N ILE A 165 22.69 4.96 5.13
CA ILE A 165 22.39 3.59 4.66
C ILE A 165 23.07 2.56 5.56
N LYS A 166 24.34 2.74 5.93
CA LYS A 166 25.07 1.82 6.82
C LYS A 166 24.48 1.78 8.24
N GLN A 167 24.01 2.92 8.76
CA GLN A 167 23.33 2.96 10.06
C GLN A 167 21.98 2.22 10.00
N LEU A 168 21.21 2.39 8.92
CA LEU A 168 19.95 1.69 8.68
C LEU A 168 20.16 0.17 8.48
N GLU A 169 21.20 -0.25 7.75
CA GLU A 169 21.59 -1.66 7.62
C GLU A 169 21.92 -2.29 8.98
N VAL A 170 22.72 -1.63 9.81
CA VAL A 170 23.06 -2.12 11.15
C VAL A 170 21.82 -2.20 12.04
N ARG A 171 20.93 -1.20 11.98
CA ARG A 171 19.66 -1.19 12.72
C ARG A 171 18.72 -2.31 12.27
N ASN A 172 18.62 -2.58 10.96
CA ASN A 172 17.83 -3.70 10.44
C ASN A 172 18.38 -5.04 10.92
N ARG A 173 19.70 -5.29 10.83
CA ARG A 173 20.32 -6.52 11.35
C ARG A 173 20.10 -6.71 12.86
N GLN A 174 20.07 -5.62 13.63
CA GLN A 174 19.75 -5.65 15.06
C GLN A 174 18.28 -6.04 15.30
N LEU A 175 17.34 -5.46 14.54
CA LEU A 175 15.91 -5.79 14.63
C LEU A 175 15.62 -7.22 14.16
N GLU A 176 16.30 -7.71 13.12
CA GLU A 176 16.24 -9.11 12.68
C GLU A 176 16.73 -10.05 13.79
N GLY A 177 17.84 -9.72 14.46
CA GLY A 177 18.34 -10.45 15.63
C GLY A 177 17.31 -10.52 16.76
N GLN A 178 16.71 -9.38 17.13
CA GLN A 178 15.64 -9.32 18.14
C GLN A 178 14.41 -10.15 17.72
N LEU A 179 14.01 -10.07 16.44
CA LEU A 179 12.86 -10.80 15.91
C LEU A 179 13.11 -12.31 15.87
N THR A 180 14.34 -12.76 15.59
CA THR A 180 14.72 -14.18 15.71
C THR A 180 14.74 -14.65 17.15
N GLN A 181 15.26 -13.84 18.09
CA GLN A 181 15.25 -14.16 19.52
C GLN A 181 13.82 -14.32 20.06
N ILE A 182 12.93 -13.36 19.76
CA ILE A 182 11.52 -13.40 20.17
C ILE A 182 10.81 -14.62 19.58
N LYS A 183 11.12 -15.03 18.34
CA LYS A 183 10.61 -16.29 17.76
C LYS A 183 11.10 -17.53 18.51
N THR A 184 12.38 -17.59 18.90
CA THR A 184 12.89 -18.73 19.69
C THR A 184 12.31 -18.77 21.10
N ASP A 185 12.08 -17.61 21.72
CA ASP A 185 11.49 -17.51 23.06
C ASP A 185 10.00 -17.89 23.03
N TYR A 186 9.27 -17.48 22.00
CA TYR A 186 7.88 -17.88 21.76
C TYR A 186 7.75 -19.40 21.54
N GLU A 187 8.59 -20.02 20.71
CA GLU A 187 8.55 -21.47 20.51
C GLU A 187 8.98 -22.26 21.76
N GLN A 188 9.89 -21.71 22.59
CA GLN A 188 10.19 -22.26 23.92
C GLN A 188 8.99 -22.16 24.87
N TYR A 189 8.35 -20.99 24.95
CA TYR A 189 7.15 -20.77 25.76
C TYR A 189 6.00 -21.71 25.35
N LYS A 190 5.73 -21.82 24.05
CA LYS A 190 4.74 -22.72 23.45
C LYS A 190 5.00 -24.19 23.81
N LYS A 191 6.24 -24.67 23.70
CA LYS A 191 6.64 -26.02 24.15
C LYS A 191 6.44 -26.21 25.65
N ARG A 192 6.76 -25.20 26.47
CA ARG A 192 6.56 -25.25 27.93
C ARG A 192 5.08 -25.29 28.30
N ALA A 193 4.24 -24.51 27.65
CA ALA A 193 2.79 -24.51 27.83
C ALA A 193 2.17 -25.86 27.41
N GLN A 194 2.55 -26.41 26.27
CA GLN A 194 2.14 -27.76 25.85
C GLN A 194 2.58 -28.83 26.84
N SER A 195 3.80 -28.75 27.37
CA SER A 195 4.29 -29.69 28.39
C SER A 195 3.60 -29.54 29.76
N LEU A 196 2.99 -28.39 30.07
CA LEU A 196 2.18 -28.22 31.27
C LEU A 196 0.76 -28.77 31.04
N LEU A 197 0.12 -28.42 29.93
CA LEU A 197 -1.21 -28.93 29.57
C LEU A 197 -1.24 -30.46 29.49
N ASN A 198 -0.21 -31.06 28.87
CA ASN A 198 -0.10 -32.52 28.79
C ASN A 198 0.07 -33.15 30.19
N LYS A 199 0.75 -32.47 31.13
CA LYS A 199 0.88 -32.94 32.52
C LYS A 199 -0.44 -32.83 33.26
N GLU A 200 -1.12 -31.69 33.20
CA GLU A 200 -2.45 -31.53 33.81
C GLU A 200 -3.43 -32.59 33.27
N GLN A 201 -3.38 -32.91 31.97
CA GLN A 201 -4.18 -33.99 31.39
C GLN A 201 -3.79 -35.39 31.89
N THR A 202 -2.50 -35.72 32.02
CA THR A 202 -2.09 -37.03 32.59
C THR A 202 -2.42 -37.11 34.08
N ASP A 203 -2.22 -36.03 34.81
CA ASP A 203 -2.43 -35.97 36.26
C ASP A 203 -3.93 -36.07 36.56
N GLN A 204 -4.80 -35.31 35.87
CA GLN A 204 -6.26 -35.45 35.95
C GLN A 204 -6.72 -36.85 35.55
N SER A 205 -6.20 -37.41 34.45
CA SER A 205 -6.55 -38.77 34.01
C SER A 205 -6.15 -39.81 35.06
N SER A 206 -4.99 -39.65 35.71
CA SER A 206 -4.54 -40.54 36.78
C SER A 206 -5.37 -40.40 38.06
N SER A 207 -5.77 -39.17 38.43
CA SER A 207 -6.67 -38.92 39.57
C SER A 207 -8.04 -39.54 39.34
N GLN A 208 -8.66 -39.32 38.18
CA GLN A 208 -9.95 -39.93 37.82
C GLN A 208 -9.87 -41.45 37.74
N LEU A 209 -8.75 -42.02 37.25
CA LEU A 209 -8.55 -43.47 37.21
C LEU A 209 -8.39 -44.04 38.63
N ASN A 210 -7.69 -43.35 39.53
CA ASN A 210 -7.59 -43.73 40.94
C ASN A 210 -8.95 -43.63 41.66
N GLU A 211 -9.70 -42.53 41.49
CA GLU A 211 -11.05 -42.35 42.04
C GLU A 211 -12.02 -43.44 41.55
N LEU A 212 -11.98 -43.78 40.25
CA LEU A 212 -12.75 -44.87 39.68
C LEU A 212 -12.32 -46.23 40.22
N GLN A 213 -11.02 -46.45 40.47
CA GLN A 213 -10.51 -47.70 41.02
C GLN A 213 -10.91 -47.86 42.50
N GLU A 214 -10.80 -46.81 43.31
CA GLU A 214 -11.25 -46.78 44.71
C GLU A 214 -12.77 -46.98 44.81
N LEU A 215 -13.56 -46.32 43.94
CA LEU A 215 -15.01 -46.54 43.85
C LEU A 215 -15.35 -47.98 43.43
N VAL A 216 -14.59 -48.59 42.52
CA VAL A 216 -14.78 -50.01 42.13
C VAL A 216 -14.43 -50.94 43.29
N GLU A 217 -13.40 -50.65 44.09
CA GLU A 217 -13.04 -51.44 45.27
C GLU A 217 -14.08 -51.30 46.39
N GLU A 218 -14.57 -50.08 46.67
CA GLU A 218 -15.68 -49.84 47.60
C GLU A 218 -16.96 -50.56 47.16
N LEU A 219 -17.33 -50.50 45.87
CA LEU A 219 -18.50 -51.23 45.33
C LEU A 219 -18.31 -52.75 45.37
N GLN A 220 -17.10 -53.27 45.17
CA GLN A 220 -16.81 -54.70 45.38
C GLN A 220 -16.95 -55.09 46.86
N ASN A 221 -16.45 -54.26 47.78
CA ASN A 221 -16.57 -54.49 49.22
C ASN A 221 -18.03 -54.42 49.69
N GLN A 222 -18.84 -53.47 49.18
CA GLN A 222 -20.29 -53.41 49.44
C GLN A 222 -21.01 -54.63 48.87
N LYS A 223 -20.69 -55.05 47.64
CA LYS A 223 -21.25 -56.28 47.05
C LYS A 223 -20.92 -57.52 47.90
N MET A 224 -19.70 -57.64 48.41
CA MET A 224 -19.31 -58.75 49.29
C MET A 224 -20.04 -58.71 50.64
N LYS A 225 -20.24 -57.52 51.24
CA LYS A 225 -21.08 -57.34 52.44
C LYS A 225 -22.52 -57.81 52.17
N TYR A 226 -23.15 -57.35 51.09
CA TYR A 226 -24.52 -57.77 50.72
C TYR A 226 -24.64 -59.27 50.44
N ILE A 227 -23.63 -59.91 49.83
CA ILE A 227 -23.62 -61.38 49.63
C ILE A 227 -23.54 -62.10 50.99
N SER A 228 -22.71 -61.62 51.92
CA SER A 228 -22.61 -62.20 53.27
C SER A 228 -23.90 -62.00 54.10
N GLU A 229 -24.56 -60.86 53.95
CA GLU A 229 -25.85 -60.57 54.60
C GLU A 229 -26.98 -61.40 53.97
N GLN A 230 -26.99 -61.58 52.65
CA GLN A 230 -27.91 -62.48 51.96
C GLN A 230 -27.73 -63.95 52.39
N GLN A 231 -26.49 -64.39 52.64
CA GLN A 231 -26.20 -65.73 53.17
C GLN A 231 -26.71 -65.88 54.61
N SER A 232 -26.37 -64.94 55.50
CA SER A 232 -26.85 -64.94 56.89
C SER A 232 -28.38 -64.88 56.99
N THR A 233 -29.05 -64.06 56.19
CA THR A 233 -30.51 -63.99 56.15
C THR A 233 -31.15 -65.26 55.59
N ALA A 234 -30.54 -65.91 54.57
CA ALA A 234 -30.99 -67.20 54.06
C ALA A 234 -30.79 -68.36 55.07
N GLU A 235 -29.73 -68.33 55.88
CA GLU A 235 -29.52 -69.28 56.97
C GLU A 235 -30.54 -69.08 58.10
N ASN A 236 -30.79 -67.83 58.51
CA ASN A 236 -31.83 -67.49 59.47
C ASN A 236 -33.23 -67.89 58.97
N GLN A 237 -33.54 -67.69 57.69
CA GLN A 237 -34.78 -68.16 57.07
C GLN A 237 -34.92 -69.69 57.13
N ARG A 238 -33.85 -70.45 56.83
CA ARG A 238 -33.86 -71.92 56.95
C ARG A 238 -34.05 -72.39 58.39
N LEU A 239 -33.48 -71.69 59.36
CA LEU A 239 -33.60 -72.03 60.78
C LEU A 239 -35.03 -71.75 61.27
N LEU A 240 -35.61 -70.62 60.89
CA LEU A 240 -37.01 -70.28 61.14
C LEU A 240 -37.99 -71.23 60.44
N GLU A 241 -37.73 -71.64 59.19
CA GLU A 241 -38.50 -72.68 58.50
C GLU A 241 -38.48 -74.01 59.24
N HIS A 242 -37.31 -74.43 59.74
CA HIS A 242 -37.15 -75.66 60.51
C HIS A 242 -37.91 -75.62 61.84
N ASP A 243 -37.85 -74.50 62.55
CA ASP A 243 -38.55 -74.33 63.83
C ASP A 243 -40.08 -74.17 63.62
N LEU A 244 -40.51 -73.52 62.53
CA LEU A 244 -41.91 -73.49 62.10
C LEU A 244 -42.43 -74.89 61.76
N ARG A 245 -41.63 -75.71 61.05
CA ARG A 245 -41.98 -77.12 60.75
C ARG A 245 -42.14 -77.92 62.05
N LYS A 246 -41.22 -77.78 63.02
CA LYS A 246 -41.35 -78.40 64.35
C LYS A 246 -42.59 -77.93 65.10
N ALA A 247 -42.91 -76.65 65.07
CA ALA A 247 -44.12 -76.11 65.69
C ALA A 247 -45.39 -76.68 65.04
N LEU A 248 -45.43 -76.76 63.70
CA LEU A 248 -46.54 -77.37 62.96
C LEU A 248 -46.67 -78.87 63.24
N ASP A 249 -45.56 -79.61 63.36
CA ASP A 249 -45.60 -81.03 63.74
C ASP A 249 -46.07 -81.22 65.19
N ARG A 250 -45.64 -80.37 66.14
CA ARG A 250 -46.18 -80.41 67.52
C ARG A 250 -47.66 -80.00 67.59
N ILE A 251 -48.12 -79.09 66.73
CA ILE A 251 -49.55 -78.78 66.58
C ILE A 251 -50.31 -80.02 66.08
N ARG A 252 -49.81 -80.73 65.06
CA ARG A 252 -50.42 -81.98 64.57
C ARG A 252 -50.43 -83.10 65.62
N GLU A 253 -49.46 -83.14 66.52
CA GLU A 253 -49.48 -84.05 67.68
C GLU A 253 -50.58 -83.66 68.66
N LEU A 254 -50.65 -82.38 69.06
CA LEU A 254 -51.67 -81.85 69.96
C LEU A 254 -53.10 -81.98 69.38
N GLU A 255 -53.27 -81.81 68.07
CA GLU A 255 -54.54 -82.03 67.36
C GLU A 255 -54.98 -83.50 67.44
N LYS A 256 -54.04 -84.46 67.32
CA LYS A 256 -54.32 -85.89 67.50
C LYS A 256 -54.61 -86.25 68.95
N GLU A 257 -53.83 -85.71 69.90
CA GLU A 257 -54.07 -85.87 71.35
C GLU A 257 -55.48 -85.36 71.70
N HIS A 258 -55.88 -84.20 71.17
CA HIS A 258 -57.21 -83.62 71.35
C HIS A 258 -58.33 -84.41 70.64
N GLU A 259 -58.10 -84.92 69.42
CA GLU A 259 -59.06 -85.83 68.75
C GLU A 259 -59.30 -87.12 69.54
N LEU A 260 -58.24 -87.70 70.11
CA LEU A 260 -58.34 -88.91 70.92
C LEU A 260 -59.10 -88.61 72.23
N SER A 261 -58.71 -87.56 72.94
CA SER A 261 -59.40 -87.13 74.17
C SER A 261 -60.88 -86.80 73.92
N LYS A 262 -61.21 -86.18 72.78
CA LYS A 262 -62.60 -85.93 72.38
C LYS A 262 -63.38 -87.24 72.13
N LYS A 263 -62.77 -88.23 71.47
CA LYS A 263 -63.38 -89.56 71.24
C LYS A 263 -63.59 -90.31 72.56
N GLU A 264 -62.65 -90.22 73.50
CA GLU A 264 -62.81 -90.76 74.86
C GLU A 264 -63.94 -90.06 75.63
N PHE A 265 -64.05 -88.73 75.53
CA PHE A 265 -65.13 -87.96 76.15
C PHE A 265 -66.51 -88.33 75.56
N GLU A 266 -66.62 -88.47 74.23
CA GLU A 266 -67.86 -88.90 73.58
C GLU A 266 -68.25 -90.35 73.97
N LEU A 267 -67.28 -91.26 74.04
CA LEU A 267 -67.49 -92.64 74.50
C LEU A 267 -67.97 -92.69 75.96
N ASN A 268 -67.32 -91.94 76.84
CA ASN A 268 -67.64 -91.90 78.27
C ASN A 268 -69.04 -91.28 78.51
N LYS A 269 -69.35 -90.19 77.79
CA LYS A 269 -70.69 -89.59 77.77
C LYS A 269 -71.76 -90.62 77.36
N GLN A 270 -71.50 -91.41 76.33
CA GLN A 270 -72.43 -92.43 75.86
C GLN A 270 -72.60 -93.56 76.88
N SER A 271 -71.51 -94.01 77.53
CA SER A 271 -71.58 -94.99 78.63
C SER A 271 -72.41 -94.51 79.83
N VAL A 272 -72.33 -93.23 80.19
CA VAL A 272 -73.18 -92.63 81.25
C VAL A 272 -74.66 -92.61 80.82
N GLN A 273 -74.92 -92.29 79.55
CA GLN A 273 -76.28 -92.22 79.01
C GLN A 273 -76.94 -93.61 78.91
N ASP A 274 -76.18 -94.66 78.58
CA ASP A 274 -76.66 -96.05 78.59
C ASP A 274 -76.92 -96.57 80.01
N ALA A 275 -76.06 -96.24 80.98
CA ALA A 275 -76.28 -96.58 82.40
C ALA A 275 -77.59 -95.98 82.94
N PHE A 276 -77.86 -94.71 82.63
CA PHE A 276 -79.10 -94.02 83.01
C PHE A 276 -80.35 -94.67 82.38
N LEU A 277 -80.26 -95.16 81.14
CA LEU A 277 -81.36 -95.87 80.48
C LEU A 277 -81.65 -97.25 81.10
N VAL A 278 -80.64 -97.95 81.63
CA VAL A 278 -80.81 -99.20 82.36
C VAL A 278 -81.46 -98.95 83.73
N GLU A 279 -81.00 -97.94 84.47
CA GLU A 279 -81.58 -97.57 85.77
C GLU A 279 -83.05 -97.14 85.64
N LYS A 280 -83.37 -96.31 84.64
CA LYS A 280 -84.75 -95.90 84.36
C LYS A 280 -85.69 -97.10 84.17
N ARG A 281 -85.29 -98.10 83.36
CA ARG A 281 -86.09 -99.32 83.14
C ARG A 281 -86.27 -100.15 84.43
N SER A 282 -85.28 -100.16 85.31
CA SER A 282 -85.39 -100.81 86.64
C SER A 282 -86.46 -100.15 87.51
N LEU A 283 -86.53 -98.81 87.50
CA LEU A 283 -87.51 -98.04 88.26
C LEU A 283 -88.93 -98.19 87.68
N GLU A 284 -89.08 -98.14 86.36
CA GLU A 284 -90.37 -98.36 85.68
C GLU A 284 -90.95 -99.75 86.00
N SER A 285 -90.12 -100.80 85.98
CA SER A 285 -90.53 -102.17 86.34
C SER A 285 -90.96 -102.31 87.81
N LYS A 286 -90.25 -101.68 88.74
CA LYS A 286 -90.65 -101.64 90.16
C LYS A 286 -92.00 -100.96 90.35
N LEU A 287 -92.23 -99.82 89.69
CA LEU A 287 -93.47 -99.06 89.79
C LEU A 287 -94.67 -99.86 89.25
N GLN A 288 -94.51 -100.57 88.14
CA GLN A 288 -95.51 -101.53 87.64
C GLN A 288 -95.81 -102.67 88.63
N SER A 289 -94.80 -103.20 89.32
CA SER A 289 -95.02 -104.27 90.32
C SER A 289 -95.85 -103.78 91.52
N MET A 290 -95.67 -102.53 91.95
CA MET A 290 -96.43 -101.93 93.05
C MET A 290 -97.92 -101.72 92.70
N ALA A 291 -98.22 -101.32 91.46
CA ALA A 291 -99.59 -101.13 90.99
C ALA A 291 -100.42 -102.44 91.11
N VAL A 292 -99.88 -103.56 90.62
CA VAL A 292 -100.55 -104.87 90.69
C VAL A 292 -100.82 -105.31 92.15
N THR A 293 -99.95 -104.95 93.09
CA THR A 293 -100.18 -105.26 94.51
C THR A 293 -101.23 -104.37 95.19
N LEU A 294 -101.55 -103.20 94.63
CA LEU A 294 -102.63 -102.34 95.12
C LEU A 294 -104.00 -102.87 94.68
N ASP A 295 -104.17 -103.20 93.40
CA ASP A 295 -105.42 -103.75 92.86
C ASP A 295 -105.85 -105.04 93.60
N GLN A 296 -104.89 -105.90 93.95
CA GLN A 296 -105.14 -107.09 94.76
C GLN A 296 -105.62 -106.78 96.20
N LYS A 297 -105.22 -105.63 96.78
CA LYS A 297 -105.60 -105.23 98.13
C LYS A 297 -106.96 -104.53 98.19
N GLU A 298 -107.37 -103.80 97.15
CA GLU A 298 -108.74 -103.29 97.07
C GLU A 298 -109.77 -104.41 96.95
N LEU A 299 -109.47 -105.47 96.18
CA LEU A 299 -110.38 -106.62 96.03
C LEU A 299 -110.60 -107.41 97.34
N GLU A 300 -109.59 -107.50 98.20
CA GLU A 300 -109.72 -108.06 99.55
C GLU A 300 -110.55 -107.17 100.49
N LEU A 301 -110.49 -105.84 100.32
CA LEU A 301 -111.09 -104.86 101.21
C LEU A 301 -112.62 -104.92 101.19
N ASP A 302 -113.23 -104.99 100.00
CA ASP A 302 -114.69 -105.02 99.87
C ASP A 302 -115.28 -106.39 100.26
N GLY A 303 -114.52 -107.48 100.11
CA GLY A 303 -114.89 -108.79 100.67
C GLY A 303 -114.94 -108.80 102.21
N LEU A 304 -114.13 -107.96 102.87
CA LEU A 304 -114.07 -107.85 104.33
C LEU A 304 -115.13 -106.90 104.90
N LYS A 305 -115.47 -105.79 104.22
CA LYS A 305 -116.57 -104.88 104.64
C LYS A 305 -117.93 -105.58 104.75
N SER A 306 -118.18 -106.61 103.93
CA SER A 306 -119.38 -107.45 104.02
C SER A 306 -119.50 -108.25 105.33
N LYS A 307 -118.39 -108.45 106.08
CA LYS A 307 -118.34 -109.30 107.28
C LYS A 307 -118.15 -108.57 108.61
N HIS A 308 -117.93 -107.25 108.60
CA HIS A 308 -117.72 -106.48 109.84
C HIS A 308 -118.89 -105.56 110.21
N SER A 309 -120.11 -106.08 110.04
CA SER A 309 -121.36 -105.47 110.55
C SER A 309 -121.59 -105.74 112.05
N MET A 310 -120.53 -106.02 112.81
CA MET A 310 -120.55 -106.27 114.25
C MET A 310 -119.26 -105.75 114.90
N GLN A 311 -119.39 -105.25 116.14
CA GLN A 311 -118.31 -105.03 117.11
C GLN A 311 -117.46 -103.75 117.04
N MET A 312 -118.13 -102.61 117.26
CA MET A 312 -117.83 -101.64 118.36
C MET A 312 -116.43 -100.95 118.49
N GLN A 313 -116.46 -99.60 118.35
CA GLN A 313 -116.16 -98.62 119.43
C GLN A 313 -114.79 -97.86 119.50
N GLN A 314 -114.91 -96.50 119.52
CA GLN A 314 -114.05 -95.44 120.12
C GLN A 314 -112.70 -94.93 119.49
N PHE A 315 -112.67 -93.60 119.21
CA PHE A 315 -111.58 -92.59 119.47
C PHE A 315 -110.17 -92.75 118.81
N VAL A 316 -109.32 -91.73 118.57
CA VAL A 316 -109.41 -90.26 118.28
C VAL A 316 -108.00 -89.78 117.78
N PRO A 317 -107.83 -88.63 117.06
CA PRO A 317 -106.58 -88.28 116.32
C PRO A 317 -105.72 -87.13 116.94
N ASP A 318 -104.55 -86.79 116.32
CA ASP A 318 -103.82 -85.51 116.53
C ASP A 318 -102.85 -85.10 115.36
N GLU A 319 -102.23 -83.91 115.44
CA GLU A 319 -101.44 -83.14 114.43
C GLU A 319 -99.95 -82.85 114.83
N HIS A 320 -99.15 -82.12 114.00
CA HIS A 320 -98.34 -80.87 114.28
C HIS A 320 -97.22 -80.65 113.19
N LYS A 321 -96.87 -79.46 112.61
CA LYS A 321 -96.33 -78.12 113.05
C LYS A 321 -94.80 -78.14 113.33
N LYS A 322 -93.91 -77.14 113.08
CA LYS A 322 -93.84 -75.68 112.67
C LYS A 322 -92.33 -75.38 112.27
N GLU A 323 -91.75 -74.25 111.77
CA GLU A 323 -92.10 -72.96 111.08
C GLU A 323 -90.77 -72.24 110.59
N GLU A 324 -90.76 -70.89 110.45
CA GLU A 324 -89.63 -69.89 110.44
C GLU A 324 -89.06 -69.28 109.10
N GLU A 325 -88.83 -67.94 109.13
CA GLU A 325 -88.26 -67.05 108.10
C GLU A 325 -87.46 -65.88 108.77
N GLU A 326 -86.19 -65.61 108.40
CA GLU A 326 -85.56 -64.28 108.65
C GLU A 326 -84.33 -63.89 107.75
N ASP A 327 -83.95 -64.72 106.77
CA ASP A 327 -82.57 -64.72 106.19
C ASP A 327 -82.40 -63.98 104.83
N LEU A 328 -83.42 -63.25 104.37
CA LEU A 328 -83.51 -62.73 102.98
C LEU A 328 -83.22 -61.23 102.80
N THR A 329 -83.17 -60.42 103.87
CA THR A 329 -82.95 -58.97 103.77
C THR A 329 -81.49 -58.58 103.52
N ASP A 330 -80.53 -59.28 104.12
CA ASP A 330 -79.11 -58.89 104.09
C ASP A 330 -78.45 -59.15 102.72
N GLN A 331 -78.92 -60.17 101.99
CA GLN A 331 -78.43 -60.49 100.65
C GLN A 331 -78.65 -59.33 99.65
N LEU A 332 -79.72 -58.55 99.85
CA LEU A 332 -80.07 -57.40 99.02
C LEU A 332 -79.20 -56.16 99.31
N VAL A 333 -78.56 -56.11 100.49
CA VAL A 333 -77.56 -55.06 100.83
C VAL A 333 -76.21 -55.36 100.17
N GLN A 334 -75.76 -56.63 100.22
CA GLN A 334 -74.50 -57.03 99.57
C GLN A 334 -74.52 -56.78 98.06
N LEU A 335 -75.64 -57.06 97.38
CA LEU A 335 -75.79 -56.79 95.95
C LEU A 335 -75.70 -55.30 95.58
N LYS A 336 -76.10 -54.38 96.47
CA LYS A 336 -75.93 -52.93 96.25
C LYS A 336 -74.48 -52.49 96.44
N PHE A 337 -73.78 -53.03 97.44
CA PHE A 337 -72.35 -52.77 97.63
C PHE A 337 -71.54 -53.21 96.40
N ARG A 338 -71.85 -54.41 95.87
CA ARG A 338 -71.18 -54.99 94.70
C ARG A 338 -71.41 -54.22 93.39
N LEU A 339 -72.52 -53.48 93.28
CA LEU A 339 -72.76 -52.56 92.17
C LEU A 339 -71.89 -51.30 92.26
N HIS A 340 -71.64 -50.79 93.46
CA HIS A 340 -70.84 -49.58 93.65
C HIS A 340 -69.34 -49.81 93.35
N GLU A 341 -68.79 -50.96 93.77
CA GLU A 341 -67.43 -51.40 93.39
C GLU A 341 -67.26 -51.47 91.85
N LEU A 342 -68.31 -51.86 91.13
CA LEU A 342 -68.31 -51.91 89.66
C LEU A 342 -68.36 -50.51 89.04
N GLU A 343 -69.04 -49.55 89.64
CA GLU A 343 -69.03 -48.15 89.20
C GLU A 343 -67.66 -47.49 89.40
N GLU A 344 -67.01 -47.65 90.56
CA GLU A 344 -65.63 -47.18 90.78
C GLU A 344 -64.65 -47.79 89.77
N SER A 345 -64.75 -49.10 89.50
CA SER A 345 -63.90 -49.78 88.52
C SER A 345 -64.08 -49.24 87.09
N ARG A 346 -65.29 -48.77 86.76
CA ARG A 346 -65.64 -48.17 85.47
C ARG A 346 -65.11 -46.74 85.35
N GLU A 347 -65.19 -45.93 86.40
CA GLU A 347 -64.59 -44.59 86.40
C GLU A 347 -63.07 -44.64 86.24
N LEU A 348 -62.41 -45.59 86.92
CA LEU A 348 -60.97 -45.83 86.79
C LEU A 348 -60.56 -46.17 85.34
N LEU A 349 -61.35 -47.01 84.64
CA LEU A 349 -61.13 -47.35 83.24
C LEU A 349 -61.39 -46.16 82.30
N GLN A 350 -62.37 -45.30 82.59
CA GLN A 350 -62.56 -44.06 81.82
C GLN A 350 -61.42 -43.05 82.04
N GLN A 351 -60.78 -43.05 83.20
CA GLN A 351 -59.61 -42.23 83.47
C GLN A 351 -58.38 -42.73 82.68
N GLN A 352 -58.12 -44.04 82.66
CA GLN A 352 -57.04 -44.63 81.84
C GLN A 352 -57.24 -44.42 80.34
N LEU A 353 -58.49 -44.44 79.84
CA LEU A 353 -58.78 -44.10 78.44
C LEU A 353 -58.42 -42.65 78.12
N LYS A 354 -58.81 -41.68 78.98
CA LYS A 354 -58.41 -40.27 78.80
C LYS A 354 -56.91 -40.05 78.82
N GLU A 355 -56.17 -40.79 79.65
CA GLU A 355 -54.70 -40.72 79.66
C GLU A 355 -54.10 -41.22 78.33
N LYS A 356 -54.69 -42.25 77.72
CA LYS A 356 -54.28 -42.76 76.39
C LYS A 356 -54.71 -41.85 75.24
N GLU A 357 -55.87 -41.20 75.32
CA GLU A 357 -56.31 -40.18 74.36
C GLU A 357 -55.36 -38.97 74.37
N ASN A 358 -54.99 -38.46 75.55
CA ASN A 358 -54.00 -37.39 75.71
C ASN A 358 -52.60 -37.78 75.19
N GLU A 359 -52.20 -39.05 75.32
CA GLU A 359 -50.92 -39.54 74.81
C GLU A 359 -50.89 -39.59 73.26
N ILE A 360 -52.03 -39.92 72.63
CA ILE A 360 -52.21 -39.88 71.17
C ILE A 360 -52.23 -38.42 70.67
N GLU A 361 -52.96 -37.52 71.34
CA GLU A 361 -53.04 -36.11 70.94
C GLU A 361 -51.67 -35.42 70.98
N LYS A 362 -50.82 -35.78 71.96
CA LYS A 362 -49.43 -35.31 72.07
C LYS A 362 -48.52 -35.73 70.90
N LEU A 363 -48.80 -36.88 70.26
CA LEU A 363 -48.07 -37.34 69.07
C LEU A 363 -48.50 -36.60 67.79
N LEU A 364 -49.76 -36.15 67.71
CA LEU A 364 -50.30 -35.41 66.55
C LEU A 364 -49.79 -33.96 66.44
N VAL A 365 -49.38 -33.34 67.55
CA VAL A 365 -48.93 -31.93 67.59
C VAL A 365 -47.46 -31.74 67.17
N SER A 366 -46.67 -32.83 67.08
CA SER A 366 -45.20 -32.74 67.08
C SER A 366 -44.50 -32.78 65.70
N THR A 367 -45.23 -32.85 64.58
CA THR A 367 -44.65 -32.81 63.22
C THR A 367 -45.47 -31.93 62.27
N PRO A 368 -44.94 -30.78 61.77
CA PRO A 368 -45.66 -29.91 60.86
C PRO A 368 -45.70 -30.48 59.43
N SER A 369 -46.77 -30.13 58.70
CA SER A 369 -46.95 -30.41 57.28
C SER A 369 -47.34 -29.13 56.53
N SER A 370 -47.20 -29.14 55.21
CA SER A 370 -47.65 -28.12 54.23
C SER A 370 -46.82 -26.82 54.03
N PRO A 371 -47.00 -26.13 52.87
CA PRO A 371 -45.99 -25.28 52.23
C PRO A 371 -46.51 -23.83 51.97
N PRO A 372 -46.80 -23.35 50.73
CA PRO A 372 -45.98 -22.96 49.56
C PRO A 372 -45.89 -21.40 49.50
N PRO A 373 -46.26 -20.61 48.44
CA PRO A 373 -46.13 -20.70 46.97
C PRO A 373 -45.45 -19.46 46.29
N THR A 374 -45.34 -19.55 44.94
CA THR A 374 -45.41 -18.58 43.80
C THR A 374 -45.42 -17.03 44.01
N ASP A 375 -45.20 -16.14 43.01
CA ASP A 375 -45.58 -16.14 41.57
C ASP A 375 -44.78 -15.19 40.63
N GLU A 376 -45.01 -15.36 39.32
CA GLU A 376 -44.89 -14.42 38.18
C GLU A 376 -43.59 -13.58 37.94
N ASP A 377 -42.91 -13.81 36.81
CA ASP A 377 -43.01 -12.92 35.61
C ASP A 377 -42.43 -13.58 34.32
N ASN A 378 -42.75 -13.04 33.14
CA ASN A 378 -42.48 -13.58 31.77
C ASN A 378 -41.64 -12.56 30.93
N PRO A 379 -41.22 -12.77 29.65
CA PRO A 379 -41.31 -13.97 28.81
C PRO A 379 -40.04 -14.37 27.97
N LEU A 380 -40.21 -15.47 27.22
CA LEU A 380 -39.45 -15.97 26.05
C LEU A 380 -39.23 -14.92 24.91
N PRO A 381 -38.33 -15.11 23.89
CA PRO A 381 -38.09 -16.41 23.19
C PRO A 381 -36.70 -16.71 22.54
N SER A 382 -36.59 -17.93 21.97
CA SER A 382 -35.93 -18.37 20.70
C SER A 382 -34.64 -17.69 20.15
N SER A 383 -33.68 -18.36 19.47
CA SER A 383 -33.45 -19.81 19.17
C SER A 383 -32.14 -20.00 18.37
N SER A 384 -31.54 -21.19 18.47
CA SER A 384 -30.75 -21.94 17.45
C SER A 384 -29.87 -21.24 16.37
N SER A 385 -28.61 -21.70 16.31
CA SER A 385 -27.82 -22.02 15.09
C SER A 385 -27.51 -20.94 14.02
N SER A 386 -26.29 -20.43 14.11
CA SER A 386 -25.26 -20.38 13.05
C SER A 386 -25.61 -20.60 11.55
N SER A 387 -25.14 -19.64 10.72
CA SER A 387 -24.31 -19.81 9.50
C SER A 387 -24.88 -19.51 8.09
N VAL A 388 -23.96 -19.11 7.19
CA VAL A 388 -24.00 -19.04 5.70
C VAL A 388 -24.66 -17.79 5.05
N THR A 389 -23.79 -16.90 4.51
CA THR A 389 -23.82 -16.05 3.26
C THR A 389 -25.16 -15.55 2.68
N ASP A 390 -25.30 -14.38 2.03
CA ASP A 390 -24.36 -13.54 1.26
C ASP A 390 -24.97 -12.14 0.95
N THR A 391 -24.19 -11.23 0.34
CA THR A 391 -24.60 -10.03 -0.42
C THR A 391 -25.48 -8.96 0.25
N LYS A 392 -24.84 -7.92 0.77
CA LYS A 392 -24.98 -6.53 0.23
C LYS A 392 -23.89 -5.62 0.80
N LYS A 393 -23.43 -4.67 -0.01
CA LYS A 393 -22.49 -3.61 0.41
C LYS A 393 -23.30 -2.35 0.69
N GLU A 394 -23.49 -2.04 1.97
CA GLU A 394 -23.98 -0.73 2.42
C GLU A 394 -22.92 -0.10 3.32
N ASP A 395 -22.70 1.21 3.18
CA ASP A 395 -21.48 1.86 3.63
C ASP A 395 -21.43 2.09 5.15
N VAL A 396 -20.83 1.13 5.85
CA VAL A 396 -20.38 1.28 7.25
C VAL A 396 -19.54 2.55 7.44
N TYR A 397 -18.72 2.91 6.43
CA TYR A 397 -17.93 4.15 6.43
C TYR A 397 -18.78 5.42 6.31
N ALA A 398 -19.89 5.40 5.56
CA ALA A 398 -20.81 6.54 5.49
C ALA A 398 -21.55 6.71 6.84
N SER A 399 -21.93 5.61 7.48
CA SER A 399 -22.54 5.63 8.82
C SER A 399 -21.59 6.22 9.87
N MET A 400 -20.31 5.79 9.90
CA MET A 400 -19.30 6.39 10.78
C MET A 400 -19.02 7.87 10.46
N SER A 401 -19.01 8.26 9.17
CA SER A 401 -18.86 9.66 8.79
C SER A 401 -19.99 10.55 9.32
N SER A 402 -21.22 10.03 9.35
CA SER A 402 -22.39 10.74 9.91
C SER A 402 -22.24 10.97 11.42
N LEU A 403 -21.73 9.98 12.16
CA LEU A 403 -21.55 10.05 13.62
C LEU A 403 -20.42 11.01 14.07
N LEU A 404 -19.43 11.26 13.21
CA LEU A 404 -18.33 12.20 13.51
C LEU A 404 -18.67 13.67 13.18
N SER A 405 -19.62 13.89 12.27
CA SER A 405 -19.99 15.23 11.79
C SER A 405 -20.37 16.23 12.92
N PRO A 406 -21.17 15.85 13.96
CA PRO A 406 -21.53 16.76 15.04
C PRO A 406 -20.36 17.14 15.97
N LEU A 407 -19.33 16.28 16.08
CA LEU A 407 -18.20 16.52 16.99
C LEU A 407 -17.22 17.55 16.39
N VAL A 408 -16.94 17.46 15.08
CA VAL A 408 -16.02 18.39 14.39
C VAL A 408 -16.55 19.83 14.40
N SER A 409 -17.88 20.03 14.46
CA SER A 409 -18.51 21.36 14.52
C SER A 409 -18.36 22.10 15.85
N ARG A 410 -17.66 21.56 16.86
CA ARG A 410 -17.37 22.22 18.14
C ARG A 410 -15.90 22.58 18.37
N GLN A 411 -15.01 22.27 17.43
CA GLN A 411 -13.61 22.69 17.49
C GLN A 411 -13.50 24.23 17.33
N MET A 412 -12.59 24.86 18.07
CA MET A 412 -12.44 26.33 18.07
C MET A 412 -12.10 26.87 16.67
N PRO A 413 -12.66 28.02 16.23
CA PRO A 413 -12.49 28.51 14.86
C PRO A 413 -11.02 28.80 14.49
N ASP A 414 -10.18 29.14 15.45
CA ASP A 414 -8.74 29.37 15.24
C ASP A 414 -7.97 28.11 14.85
N GLU A 415 -8.31 26.94 15.42
CA GLU A 415 -7.68 25.67 15.02
C GLU A 415 -8.08 25.28 13.59
N ARG A 416 -9.34 25.56 13.21
CA ARG A 416 -9.81 25.34 11.84
C ARG A 416 -9.08 26.25 10.84
N LEU A 417 -8.86 27.52 11.20
CA LEU A 417 -8.03 28.47 10.44
C LEU A 417 -6.55 28.06 10.37
N GLY A 418 -6.01 27.42 11.40
CA GLY A 418 -4.67 26.83 11.40
C GLY A 418 -4.56 25.65 10.44
N LEU A 419 -5.49 24.71 10.52
CA LEU A 419 -5.61 23.56 9.63
C LEU A 419 -5.82 23.97 8.17
N GLU A 420 -6.67 24.96 7.90
CA GLU A 420 -6.91 25.48 6.55
C GLU A 420 -5.65 26.10 5.94
N LYS A 421 -4.89 26.90 6.71
CA LYS A 421 -3.57 27.42 6.28
C LYS A 421 -2.54 26.30 6.08
N GLN A 422 -2.57 25.25 6.89
CA GLN A 422 -1.68 24.10 6.72
C GLN A 422 -2.02 23.31 5.44
N VAL A 423 -3.31 23.07 5.17
CA VAL A 423 -3.78 22.44 3.93
C VAL A 423 -3.45 23.32 2.72
N GLN A 424 -3.61 24.65 2.81
CA GLN A 424 -3.24 25.57 1.74
C GLN A 424 -1.73 25.53 1.45
N ARG A 425 -0.88 25.50 2.49
CA ARG A 425 0.59 25.35 2.35
C ARG A 425 0.99 23.99 1.77
N LEU A 426 0.32 22.90 2.16
CA LEU A 426 0.56 21.58 1.60
C LEU A 426 0.10 21.49 0.14
N SER A 427 -1.02 22.14 -0.21
CA SER A 427 -1.50 22.27 -1.59
C SER A 427 -0.53 23.07 -2.47
N GLN A 428 0.00 24.19 -1.96
CA GLN A 428 1.06 24.94 -2.64
C GLN A 428 2.32 24.09 -2.84
N MET A 429 2.80 23.39 -1.81
CA MET A 429 3.98 22.52 -1.90
C MET A 429 3.76 21.33 -2.85
N LEU A 430 2.54 20.79 -2.91
CA LEU A 430 2.14 19.78 -3.90
C LEU A 430 2.25 20.36 -5.31
N HIS A 431 1.68 21.54 -5.56
CA HIS A 431 1.70 22.20 -6.86
C HIS A 431 3.13 22.54 -7.31
N GLU A 432 3.96 23.08 -6.42
CA GLU A 432 5.39 23.30 -6.65
C GLU A 432 6.11 21.97 -6.99
N SER A 433 5.72 20.84 -6.38
CA SER A 433 6.26 19.52 -6.74
C SER A 433 5.76 19.03 -8.11
N GLU A 434 4.51 19.30 -8.48
CA GLU A 434 3.94 18.95 -9.79
C GLU A 434 4.58 19.75 -10.93
N GLU A 435 4.82 21.05 -10.74
CA GLU A 435 5.56 21.89 -11.67
C GLU A 435 7.01 21.39 -11.83
N ASN A 436 7.70 21.06 -10.74
CA ASN A 436 9.04 20.48 -10.79
C ASN A 436 9.07 19.13 -11.52
N VAL A 437 8.09 18.24 -11.28
CA VAL A 437 7.96 16.96 -12.01
C VAL A 437 7.65 17.19 -13.49
N SER A 438 6.87 18.22 -13.84
CA SER A 438 6.63 18.63 -15.22
C SER A 438 7.89 19.14 -15.91
N ALA A 439 8.67 20.00 -15.24
CA ALA A 439 9.95 20.50 -15.71
C ALA A 439 10.97 19.37 -15.94
N LEU A 440 11.09 18.43 -14.99
CA LEU A 440 11.96 17.26 -15.09
C LEU A 440 11.57 16.34 -16.27
N ARG A 441 10.27 16.10 -16.51
CA ARG A 441 9.79 15.35 -17.70
C ARG A 441 10.11 16.06 -19.01
N ASN A 442 10.07 17.39 -19.04
CA ASN A 442 10.47 18.17 -20.21
C ASN A 442 12.00 18.09 -20.44
N GLN A 443 12.82 18.13 -19.40
CA GLN A 443 14.27 17.88 -19.49
C GLN A 443 14.57 16.45 -19.96
N GLU A 444 13.90 15.44 -19.40
CA GLU A 444 14.03 14.03 -19.81
C GLU A 444 13.71 13.85 -21.31
N LYS A 445 12.67 14.53 -21.81
CA LYS A 445 12.32 14.54 -23.24
C LYS A 445 13.43 15.17 -24.09
N ILE A 446 13.95 16.34 -23.71
CA ILE A 446 15.04 17.01 -24.42
C ILE A 446 16.29 16.12 -24.48
N LEU A 447 16.69 15.55 -23.33
CA LEU A 447 17.84 14.64 -23.25
C LEU A 447 17.66 13.38 -24.10
N LYS A 448 16.45 12.82 -24.19
CA LYS A 448 16.16 11.68 -25.09
C LYS A 448 16.25 12.08 -26.56
N ASP A 449 15.78 13.26 -26.95
CA ASP A 449 15.88 13.75 -28.32
C ASP A 449 17.29 14.23 -28.70
N GLU A 450 18.12 14.61 -27.71
CA GLU A 450 19.55 14.88 -27.88
C GLU A 450 20.38 13.60 -27.99
N LEU A 451 20.13 12.61 -27.12
CA LEU A 451 20.76 11.28 -27.22
C LEU A 451 20.43 10.60 -28.56
N ARG A 452 19.18 10.71 -29.05
CA ARG A 452 18.79 10.28 -30.41
C ARG A 452 19.56 10.99 -31.52
N LYS A 453 19.93 12.27 -31.35
CA LYS A 453 20.79 12.98 -32.31
C LYS A 453 22.23 12.49 -32.24
N MET A 454 22.77 12.27 -31.04
CA MET A 454 24.10 11.67 -30.86
C MET A 454 24.18 10.29 -31.50
N ASP A 455 23.26 9.38 -31.17
CA ASP A 455 23.08 8.06 -31.82
C ASP A 455 23.09 8.17 -33.36
N ALA A 456 22.39 9.16 -33.92
CA ALA A 456 22.25 9.34 -35.36
C ALA A 456 23.50 9.99 -36.01
N VAL A 457 24.28 10.77 -35.26
CA VAL A 457 25.57 11.32 -35.69
C VAL A 457 26.65 10.25 -35.61
N GLU A 458 26.73 9.52 -34.50
CA GLU A 458 27.65 8.40 -34.27
C GLU A 458 27.47 7.33 -35.35
N LYS A 459 26.22 6.87 -35.60
CA LYS A 459 25.93 5.90 -36.70
C LYS A 459 26.29 6.44 -38.09
N ARG A 460 26.23 7.75 -38.32
CA ARG A 460 26.71 8.36 -39.59
C ARG A 460 28.23 8.42 -39.66
N GLN A 461 28.88 8.72 -38.54
CA GLN A 461 30.33 8.75 -38.41
C GLN A 461 30.92 7.34 -38.56
N ASP A 462 30.30 6.32 -37.98
CA ASP A 462 30.69 4.91 -38.16
C ASP A 462 30.50 4.41 -39.60
N MET A 463 29.37 4.74 -40.25
CA MET A 463 29.21 4.43 -41.68
C MET A 463 30.25 5.15 -42.55
N ASN A 464 30.67 6.37 -42.18
CA ASN A 464 31.73 7.10 -42.87
C ASN A 464 33.12 6.51 -42.56
N ASN A 465 33.37 6.06 -41.33
CA ASN A 465 34.57 5.35 -40.91
C ASN A 465 34.71 3.99 -41.62
N GLU A 466 33.60 3.26 -41.81
CA GLU A 466 33.56 2.02 -42.57
C GLU A 466 33.77 2.27 -44.07
N TYR A 467 33.18 3.32 -44.63
CA TYR A 467 33.46 3.73 -46.01
C TYR A 467 34.95 4.10 -46.20
N LEU A 468 35.50 4.93 -45.31
CA LEU A 468 36.91 5.30 -45.28
C LEU A 468 37.83 4.08 -45.13
N LYS A 469 37.51 3.16 -44.22
CA LYS A 469 38.21 1.86 -44.05
C LYS A 469 38.19 1.05 -45.34
N ASN A 470 37.05 0.96 -46.02
CA ASN A 470 36.93 0.24 -47.29
C ASN A 470 37.68 0.94 -48.44
N VAL A 471 37.74 2.27 -48.45
CA VAL A 471 38.58 3.04 -49.40
C VAL A 471 40.07 2.86 -49.11
N LEU A 472 40.49 2.86 -47.84
CA LEU A 472 41.87 2.60 -47.41
C LEU A 472 42.31 1.17 -47.74
N ILE A 473 41.47 0.15 -47.49
CA ILE A 473 41.75 -1.23 -47.88
C ILE A 473 41.90 -1.35 -49.40
N LYS A 474 41.01 -0.72 -50.18
CA LYS A 474 41.13 -0.67 -51.65
C LYS A 474 42.40 0.07 -52.10
N PHE A 475 42.81 1.13 -51.41
CA PHE A 475 44.04 1.88 -51.70
C PHE A 475 45.30 1.07 -51.41
N LEU A 476 45.31 0.26 -50.33
CA LEU A 476 46.41 -0.62 -50.01
C LEU A 476 46.52 -1.82 -50.96
N MET A 477 45.38 -2.38 -51.40
CA MET A 477 45.31 -3.63 -52.19
C MET A 477 45.11 -3.44 -53.71
N SER A 478 44.94 -2.22 -54.21
CA SER A 478 44.87 -1.95 -55.66
C SER A 478 46.23 -1.52 -56.20
N ASP A 479 46.59 -2.01 -57.39
CA ASP A 479 47.83 -1.59 -58.07
C ASP A 479 47.75 -0.12 -58.55
N ASN A 480 46.56 0.35 -58.95
CA ASN A 480 46.34 1.71 -59.45
C ASN A 480 45.91 2.71 -58.35
N LYS A 481 46.80 2.92 -57.38
CA LYS A 481 46.56 3.71 -56.17
C LYS A 481 46.22 5.19 -56.44
N GLN A 482 46.78 5.75 -57.51
CA GLN A 482 46.60 7.15 -57.92
C GLN A 482 45.12 7.52 -58.11
N THR A 483 44.30 6.59 -58.62
CA THR A 483 42.84 6.82 -58.81
C THR A 483 42.05 7.05 -57.53
N LEU A 484 42.58 6.61 -56.38
CA LEU A 484 41.92 6.71 -55.07
C LEU A 484 42.41 7.89 -54.23
N VAL A 485 43.55 8.52 -54.57
CA VAL A 485 44.08 9.69 -53.84
C VAL A 485 43.10 10.88 -53.82
N PRO A 486 42.41 11.25 -54.92
CA PRO A 486 41.41 12.32 -54.90
C PRO A 486 40.18 12.03 -54.03
N ILE A 487 39.92 10.74 -53.72
CA ILE A 487 38.83 10.30 -52.84
C ILE A 487 39.30 10.35 -51.38
N LEU A 488 40.52 9.87 -51.09
CA LEU A 488 41.13 9.97 -49.77
C LEU A 488 41.35 11.42 -49.32
N SER A 489 41.87 12.28 -50.21
CA SER A 489 42.03 13.72 -49.97
C SER A 489 40.71 14.38 -49.52
N LYS A 490 39.58 14.05 -50.18
CA LYS A 490 38.25 14.56 -49.82
C LYS A 490 37.61 13.91 -48.59
N LEU A 491 37.99 12.69 -48.23
CA LEU A 491 37.47 12.00 -47.03
C LEU A 491 38.20 12.38 -45.75
N LEU A 492 39.52 12.61 -45.86
CA LEU A 492 40.39 12.94 -44.73
C LEU A 492 40.66 14.44 -44.60
N TYR A 493 40.15 15.25 -45.54
CA TYR A 493 40.39 16.70 -45.64
C TYR A 493 41.90 17.04 -45.69
N LEU A 494 42.66 16.27 -46.49
CA LEU A 494 44.11 16.44 -46.62
C LEU A 494 44.45 17.75 -47.32
N ASP A 495 45.48 18.44 -46.83
CA ASP A 495 45.98 19.66 -47.47
C ASP A 495 46.60 19.36 -48.86
N GLU A 496 46.76 20.39 -49.68
CA GLU A 496 47.32 20.25 -51.03
C GLU A 496 48.77 19.71 -50.99
N ALA A 497 49.55 20.06 -49.96
CA ALA A 497 50.89 19.52 -49.75
C ALA A 497 50.87 18.01 -49.42
N GLU A 498 49.96 17.58 -48.55
CA GLU A 498 49.81 16.18 -48.14
C GLU A 498 49.26 15.32 -49.28
N THR A 499 48.28 15.85 -50.02
CA THR A 499 47.69 15.20 -51.20
C THR A 499 48.75 14.97 -52.28
N ASN A 500 49.67 15.92 -52.50
CA ASN A 500 50.80 15.76 -53.41
C ASN A 500 51.83 14.75 -52.90
N GLN A 501 52.13 14.70 -51.59
CA GLN A 501 52.97 13.65 -51.02
C GLN A 501 52.34 12.25 -51.16
N LEU A 502 51.01 12.14 -50.98
CA LEU A 502 50.30 10.88 -51.15
C LEU A 502 50.33 10.40 -52.60
N MET A 503 50.18 11.30 -53.59
CA MET A 503 50.35 10.95 -55.01
C MET A 503 51.80 10.58 -55.37
N ALA A 504 52.80 11.27 -54.82
CA ALA A 504 54.22 10.92 -55.06
C ALA A 504 54.56 9.51 -54.55
N ASN A 505 53.95 9.08 -53.45
CA ASN A 505 54.07 7.72 -52.90
C ASN A 505 53.14 6.68 -53.59
N CYS A 506 52.48 7.05 -54.69
CA CYS A 506 51.66 6.17 -55.55
C CYS A 506 52.32 5.90 -56.92
N ILE A 507 53.64 6.06 -57.01
CA ILE A 507 54.49 5.76 -58.17
C ILE A 507 55.47 4.65 -57.76
#